data_AF-A0A523DHD9-F1
#
_entry.id   AF-A0A523DHD9-F1
#
_cell.length_a   1.000
_cell.length_b   1.000
_cell.length_c   1.000
_cell.angle_alpha   90.00
_cell.angle_beta   90.00
_cell.angle_gamma   90.00
#
_symmetry.space_group_name_H-M   'P 1'
#
loop_
_entity.id
_entity.type
_entity.pdbx_description
1 polymer ?
#
loop_
_entity_poly.entity_id
_entity_poly.type
_entity_poly.pdbx_seq_one_letter_code
_entity_poly.pdbx_strand_id
1 'polypeptide(L)'
;MLASVYAFSEYPHVEAYVELSKKTTILLSPELYEHLPRTAKVRGKSLGQLVREACEAQYGYVSTEDRLRAVADLRRLSLPVGSPLDMKQESVPGPDAVLPDRHQGGS
;
A
#
# COMPACT_ATOMS: atom_id res chain seq x y z
N MET A 1 -41.65 1.37 -23.69
CA MET A 1 -41.64 1.70 -22.26
C MET A 1 -41.03 0.53 -21.51
N LEU A 2 -39.72 0.55 -21.29
CA LEU A 2 -39.05 -0.30 -20.29
C LEU A 2 -37.97 0.57 -19.65
N ALA A 3 -38.15 0.81 -18.35
CA ALA A 3 -37.36 1.72 -17.56
C ALA A 3 -36.04 1.06 -17.14
N SER A 4 -34.95 1.78 -17.44
CA SER A 4 -33.80 2.05 -16.57
C SER A 4 -33.63 1.16 -15.33
N VAL A 5 -32.71 0.19 -15.41
CA VAL A 5 -32.01 -0.36 -14.25
C VAL A 5 -30.56 -0.67 -14.64
N TYR A 6 -29.74 0.37 -14.81
CA TYR A 6 -28.28 0.28 -14.64
C TYR A 6 -27.79 1.62 -14.08
N ALA A 7 -28.31 1.97 -12.90
CA ALA A 7 -27.61 2.88 -12.01
C ALA A 7 -26.49 2.06 -11.34
N PHE A 8 -25.31 2.02 -11.95
CA PHE A 8 -24.11 1.54 -11.29
C PHE A 8 -23.01 2.60 -11.40
N SER A 9 -23.01 3.43 -10.36
CA SER A 9 -21.82 4.03 -9.74
C SER A 9 -21.03 5.05 -10.55
N GLU A 10 -21.37 6.32 -10.33
CA GLU A 10 -20.49 7.47 -10.53
C GLU A 10 -19.31 7.38 -9.53
N TYR A 11 -18.28 6.60 -9.85
CA TYR A 11 -16.96 6.74 -9.22
C TYR A 11 -16.10 7.63 -10.13
N PRO A 12 -15.67 8.83 -9.67
CA PRO A 12 -14.72 9.63 -10.42
C PRO A 12 -13.36 8.97 -10.30
N HIS A 13 -13.06 8.02 -11.20
CA HIS A 13 -11.69 7.62 -11.48
C HIS A 13 -11.02 8.78 -12.22
N VAL A 14 -10.58 9.79 -11.47
CA VAL A 14 -9.52 10.69 -11.91
C VAL A 14 -8.20 9.91 -11.86
N GLU A 15 -8.08 8.87 -12.70
CA GLU A 15 -6.75 8.44 -13.13
C GLU A 15 -6.26 9.56 -14.05
N ALA A 16 -5.34 10.38 -13.54
CA ALA A 16 -4.52 11.23 -14.39
C ALA A 16 -3.98 10.33 -15.51
N TYR A 17 -4.39 10.59 -16.75
CA TYR A 17 -3.95 9.79 -17.90
C TYR A 17 -2.45 10.02 -18.06
N VAL A 18 -1.63 9.17 -17.44
CA VAL A 18 -0.18 9.28 -17.50
C VAL A 18 0.24 8.96 -18.92
N GLU A 19 0.75 9.96 -19.64
CA GLU A 19 1.24 9.79 -21.00
C GLU A 19 2.49 8.90 -21.00
N LEU A 20 2.39 7.72 -21.59
CA LEU A 20 3.45 6.71 -21.60
C LEU A 20 4.35 6.89 -22.80
N SER A 21 5.52 7.49 -22.57
CA SER A 21 6.45 7.87 -23.64
C SER A 21 7.65 6.93 -23.82
N LYS A 22 7.92 6.04 -22.86
CA LYS A 22 9.10 5.15 -22.86
C LYS A 22 8.70 3.69 -22.71
N LYS A 23 9.18 2.84 -23.61
CA LYS A 23 9.02 1.39 -23.56
C LYS A 23 10.34 0.75 -23.12
N THR A 24 10.26 -0.12 -22.13
CA THR A 24 11.40 -0.91 -21.64
C THR A 24 11.06 -2.39 -21.78
N THR A 25 12.01 -3.18 -22.27
CA THR A 25 11.92 -4.64 -22.29
C THR A 25 12.73 -5.19 -21.12
N ILE A 26 12.12 -6.03 -20.31
CA ILE A 26 12.77 -6.73 -19.21
C ILE A 26 12.58 -8.23 -19.39
N LEU A 27 13.58 -9.01 -19.00
CA LEU A 27 13.47 -10.46 -18.93
C LEU A 27 13.06 -10.84 -17.50
N LEU A 28 12.07 -11.71 -17.39
CA LEU A 28 11.58 -12.24 -16.11
C LEU A 28 11.97 -13.70 -15.99
N SER A 29 12.13 -14.19 -14.76
CA SER A 29 12.21 -15.63 -14.54
C SER A 29 10.88 -16.29 -14.95
N PRO A 30 10.88 -17.56 -15.39
CA PRO A 30 9.66 -18.27 -15.76
C PRO A 30 8.59 -18.24 -14.67
N GLU A 31 8.99 -18.43 -13.41
CA GLU A 31 8.08 -18.46 -12.25
C GLU A 31 7.39 -17.11 -12.07
N LEU A 32 8.14 -16.02 -12.24
CA LEU A 32 7.62 -14.67 -12.10
C LEU A 32 6.70 -14.30 -13.27
N TYR A 33 7.04 -14.74 -14.49
CA TYR A 33 6.19 -14.58 -15.67
C TYR A 33 4.85 -15.30 -15.52
N GLU A 34 4.81 -16.48 -14.88
CA GLU A 34 3.57 -17.21 -14.60
C GLU A 34 2.74 -16.59 -13.47
N HIS A 35 3.40 -15.94 -12.50
CA HIS A 35 2.73 -15.39 -11.33
C HIS A 35 2.08 -14.02 -11.60
N LEU A 36 2.75 -13.14 -12.35
CA LEU A 36 2.30 -11.76 -12.52
C LEU A 36 0.96 -11.61 -13.27
N PRO A 37 0.67 -12.35 -14.36
CA PRO A 37 -0.62 -12.26 -15.05
C PRO A 37 -1.79 -12.67 -14.17
N ARG A 38 -1.60 -13.70 -13.32
CA ARG A 38 -2.61 -14.12 -12.32
C ARG A 38 -2.88 -13.00 -11.32
N THR A 39 -1.82 -12.39 -10.81
CA THR A 39 -1.92 -11.25 -9.89
C THR A 39 -2.63 -10.06 -10.53
N ALA A 40 -2.27 -9.73 -11.78
CA ALA A 40 -2.88 -8.63 -12.54
C ALA A 40 -4.38 -8.86 -12.73
N LYS A 41 -4.79 -10.08 -13.08
CA LYS A 41 -6.20 -10.46 -13.24
C LYS A 41 -6.99 -10.33 -11.94
N VAL A 42 -6.46 -10.84 -10.83
CA VAL A 42 -7.10 -10.72 -9.49
C VAL A 42 -7.30 -9.25 -9.11
N ARG A 43 -6.39 -8.37 -9.52
CA ARG A 43 -6.44 -6.93 -9.23
C ARG A 43 -7.19 -6.12 -10.29
N GLY A 44 -7.70 -6.74 -11.35
CA GLY A 44 -8.37 -6.04 -12.45
C GLY A 44 -7.47 -5.10 -13.25
N LYS A 45 -6.15 -5.38 -13.31
CA LYS A 45 -5.14 -4.53 -13.97
C LYS A 45 -4.51 -5.22 -15.15
N SER A 46 -3.95 -4.43 -16.08
CA SER A 46 -3.04 -4.98 -17.09
C SER A 46 -1.69 -5.36 -16.45
N LEU A 47 -0.96 -6.29 -17.08
CA LEU A 47 0.39 -6.65 -16.63
C LEU A 47 1.33 -5.42 -16.62
N GLY A 48 1.26 -4.58 -17.65
CA GLY A 48 2.07 -3.37 -17.76
C GLY A 48 1.75 -2.34 -16.67
N GLN A 49 0.47 -2.21 -16.28
CA GLN A 49 0.07 -1.37 -15.16
C GLN A 49 0.60 -1.92 -13.83
N LEU A 50 0.45 -3.23 -13.59
CA LEU A 50 0.97 -3.87 -12.38
C LEU A 50 2.48 -3.67 -12.21
N VAL A 51 3.24 -3.86 -13.29
CA VAL A 51 4.71 -3.68 -13.27
C VAL A 51 5.07 -2.21 -13.02
N ARG A 52 4.36 -1.26 -13.64
CA ARG A 52 4.61 0.17 -13.43
C ARG A 52 4.37 0.59 -11.98
N GLU A 53 3.25 0.17 -11.41
CA GLU A 53 2.93 0.46 -10.00
C GLU A 53 3.97 -0.13 -9.06
N ALA A 54 4.47 -1.35 -9.33
CA ALA A 54 5.55 -1.94 -8.55
C ALA A 54 6.84 -1.12 -8.65
N CYS A 55 7.19 -0.65 -9.86
CA CYS A 55 8.34 0.22 -10.06
C CYS A 55 8.17 1.58 -9.36
N GLU A 56 6.99 2.20 -9.40
CA GLU A 56 6.70 3.46 -8.72
C GLU A 56 6.71 3.29 -7.20
N ALA A 57 6.19 2.18 -6.67
CA ALA A 57 6.24 1.89 -5.25
C ALA A 57 7.67 1.69 -4.76
N GLN A 58 8.53 1.04 -5.56
CA GLN A 58 9.89 0.69 -5.17
C GLN A 58 10.91 1.81 -5.46
N TYR A 59 10.75 2.51 -6.57
CA TYR A 59 11.73 3.45 -7.13
C TYR A 59 11.14 4.82 -7.45
N GLY A 60 9.83 5.00 -7.31
CA GLY A 60 9.17 6.27 -7.57
C GLY A 60 9.69 7.33 -6.61
N TYR A 61 10.00 8.51 -7.17
CA TYR A 61 10.29 9.67 -6.36
C TYR A 61 8.97 10.18 -5.77
N VAL A 62 8.69 9.84 -4.51
CA VAL A 62 7.65 10.55 -3.77
C VAL A 62 8.15 11.97 -3.54
N SER A 63 7.48 12.96 -4.14
CA SER A 63 7.85 14.35 -3.90
C SER A 63 7.61 14.71 -2.43
N THR A 64 8.33 15.71 -1.92
CA THR A 64 8.05 16.23 -0.57
C THR A 64 6.59 16.69 -0.46
N GLU A 65 6.03 17.25 -1.53
CA GLU A 65 4.64 17.69 -1.59
C GLU A 65 3.66 16.51 -1.46
N ASP A 66 3.89 15.41 -2.18
CA ASP A 66 3.03 14.23 -2.10
C ASP A 66 3.08 13.58 -0.71
N ARG A 67 4.25 13.58 -0.06
CA ARG A 67 4.37 13.18 1.34
C ARG A 67 3.55 14.06 2.27
N LEU A 68 3.66 15.39 2.12
CA LEU A 68 2.91 16.33 2.95
C LEU A 68 1.40 16.21 2.73
N ARG A 69 0.96 15.98 1.48
CA ARG A 69 -0.44 15.74 1.14
C ARG A 69 -0.97 14.46 1.79
N ALA A 70 -0.24 13.35 1.69
CA ALA A 70 -0.62 12.10 2.31
C ALA A 70 -0.75 12.22 3.85
N VAL A 71 0.18 12.92 4.51
CA VAL A 71 0.09 13.20 5.95
C VAL A 71 -1.13 14.07 6.29
N ALA A 72 -1.43 15.07 5.46
CA ALA A 72 -2.60 15.91 5.63
C ALA A 72 -3.92 15.11 5.47
N ASP A 73 -3.96 14.15 4.54
CA ASP A 73 -5.13 13.29 4.32
C ASP A 73 -5.31 12.31 5.48
N LEU A 74 -4.23 11.71 5.99
CA LEU A 74 -4.26 10.89 7.21
C LEU A 74 -4.77 11.69 8.42
N ARG A 75 -4.36 12.96 8.55
CA ARG A 75 -4.87 13.85 9.61
C ARG A 75 -6.38 14.04 9.51
N ARG A 76 -6.93 14.16 8.29
CA ARG A 76 -8.38 14.38 8.08
C ARG A 76 -9.23 13.19 8.51
N LEU A 77 -8.70 11.97 8.42
CA LEU A 77 -9.39 10.77 8.88
C LEU A 77 -9.73 10.82 10.38
N SER A 78 -9.10 11.73 11.15
CA SER A 78 -9.40 11.98 12.57
C SER A 78 -9.50 10.69 13.38
N LEU A 79 -8.61 9.74 13.05
CA LEU A 79 -8.58 8.43 13.68
C LEU A 79 -8.35 8.61 15.19
N PRO A 80 -9.00 7.78 16.03
CA PRO A 80 -8.84 7.86 17.49
C PRO A 80 -7.48 7.30 17.89
N VAL A 81 -6.42 8.07 17.66
CA VAL A 81 -5.08 7.79 18.14
C VAL A 81 -4.83 8.59 19.42
N GLY A 82 -4.06 8.01 20.34
CA GLY A 82 -3.60 8.70 21.55
C GLY A 82 -2.72 9.91 21.22
N SER A 83 -2.44 10.73 22.21
CA SER A 83 -1.47 11.82 22.01
C SER A 83 -0.09 11.25 21.71
N PRO A 84 0.82 12.03 21.07
CA PRO A 84 2.20 11.59 20.87
C PRO A 84 2.90 11.15 22.18
N LEU A 85 2.50 11.71 23.32
CA LEU A 85 2.99 11.31 24.63
C LEU A 85 2.49 9.90 25.01
N ASP A 86 1.19 9.65 24.85
CA ASP A 86 0.55 8.37 25.17
C ASP A 86 1.13 7.24 24.29
N MET A 87 1.22 7.48 22.98
CA MET A 87 1.78 6.52 22.03
C MET A 87 3.25 6.16 22.36
N LYS A 88 4.01 7.11 22.89
CA LYS A 88 5.41 6.87 23.28
C LYS A 88 5.53 6.02 24.54
N GLN A 89 4.60 6.17 25.48
CA GLN A 89 4.53 5.33 26.68
C GLN A 89 4.13 3.89 26.32
N GLU A 90 3.24 3.71 25.34
CA GLU A 90 2.78 2.40 24.86
C GLU A 90 3.82 1.67 23.96
N SER A 91 4.67 2.42 23.24
CA SER A 91 5.63 1.86 22.28
C SER A 91 6.89 1.27 22.91
N VAL A 92 7.20 1.60 24.16
CA VAL A 92 8.36 1.05 24.88
C VAL A 92 7.86 0.00 25.86
N PRO A 93 8.22 -1.29 25.72
CA PRO A 93 7.90 -2.28 26.72
C PRO A 93 8.41 -1.82 28.09
N GLY A 94 7.57 -1.93 29.12
CA GLY A 94 8.00 -1.66 30.49
C GLY A 94 9.23 -2.50 30.84
N PRO A 95 10.08 -2.06 31.78
CA PRO A 95 11.33 -2.75 32.14
C PRO A 95 11.13 -4.24 32.50
N ASP A 96 9.94 -4.61 32.99
CA ASP A 96 9.58 -5.99 33.35
C ASP A 96 9.14 -6.87 32.16
N ALA A 97 8.97 -6.28 30.97
CA ALA A 97 8.54 -6.99 29.76
C ALA A 97 9.72 -7.47 28.89
N VAL A 98 10.95 -7.04 29.20
CA VAL A 98 12.17 -7.44 28.50
C VAL A 98 12.99 -8.37 29.39
N LEU A 99 12.54 -9.62 29.51
CA LEU A 99 13.31 -10.89 29.59
C LEU A 99 12.48 -11.95 30.35
N PRO A 100 12.17 -13.12 29.75
CA PRO A 100 11.82 -14.28 30.56
C PRO A 100 13.08 -14.76 31.29
N ASP A 101 12.95 -14.90 32.62
CA ASP A 101 13.99 -15.40 33.51
C ASP A 101 14.46 -16.79 33.05
N ARG A 102 15.60 -16.83 32.36
CA ARG A 102 16.30 -18.08 32.05
C ARG A 102 17.16 -18.38 33.25
N HIS A 103 16.65 -19.21 34.16
CA HIS A 103 17.36 -20.32 34.84
C HIS A 103 16.63 -20.74 36.13
N GLN A 104 15.55 -21.51 36.00
CA GLN A 104 15.19 -22.52 37.00
C GLN A 104 14.68 -23.79 36.30
N GLY A 105 15.61 -24.55 35.70
CA GLY A 105 15.53 -26.01 35.70
C GLY A 105 16.37 -26.47 36.90
N GLY A 106 15.90 -27.31 37.81
CA GLY A 106 15.10 -28.50 37.59
C GLY A 106 15.97 -29.70 37.99
N SER A 107 15.92 -30.03 39.28
CA SER A 107 16.08 -31.34 39.96
C SER A 107 16.66 -31.15 41.35
#